data_AF-A0AA36EFF5-F1
#
_entry.id   AF-A0AA36EFF5-F1
#
_cell.length_a   1.000
_cell.length_b   1.000
_cell.length_c   1.000
_cell.angle_alpha   90.00
_cell.angle_beta   90.00
_cell.angle_gamma   90.00
#
_symmetry.space_group_name_H-M   'P 1'
#
loop_
_entity.id
_entity.type
_entity.pdbx_description
1 polymer ?
#
loop_
_entity_poly.entity_id
_entity_poly.type
_entity_poly.pdbx_seq_one_letter_code
_entity_poly.pdbx_strand_id
1 'polypeptide(L)'
;MEMVNIHIGQLLGNLTGDMSHMMTTIIPKDTLKWRIKLLESAAAYANSRLHAITAQVLVLASGKDKLLPSKNEAHRLSGLLKHCNIRVFEENGHAILLESGVNVLSTIKASQMYRHSSKFDIFRDFLPPSMTEFKTLPMEAWWFRVFMGAAMFSTMEDGKIVRGLAGIPDEGPVLIVGNHMLWGFDYFVLVSEFIREKKSVLHGLAHPEIFQLGVEYEHILMPCVDIMKLFGGIPVSGRNLFKLLERKSYALLYPGGAREVFHRKGEAYKLFWPEKQEFVRMAVKFGATIIPLGFVGEDDILELIIDYNDMKRIPFLDQLMNEFNEGRINLREGMSGEIAKQPFHTPVVLPKLPDKM
;
A
#
# COMPACT_ATOMS: atom_id res chain seq x y z
N MET A 1 7.38 -38.63 -4.45
CA MET A 1 6.16 -39.21 -3.84
C MET A 1 6.32 -39.16 -2.32
N GLU A 2 6.44 -37.95 -1.76
CA GLU A 2 6.84 -37.78 -0.34
C GLU A 2 6.40 -36.43 0.27
N MET A 3 5.33 -35.80 -0.21
CA MET A 3 4.91 -34.46 0.27
C MET A 3 3.41 -34.35 0.62
N VAL A 4 2.90 -35.28 1.43
CA VAL A 4 1.56 -35.14 2.04
C VAL A 4 1.58 -35.38 3.57
N ASN A 5 2.62 -36.01 4.12
CA ASN A 5 2.63 -36.43 5.53
C ASN A 5 3.07 -35.38 6.55
N ILE A 6 3.64 -34.23 6.14
CA ILE A 6 4.23 -33.28 7.09
C ILE A 6 3.18 -32.44 7.83
N HIS A 7 1.97 -32.24 7.30
CA HIS A 7 0.97 -31.35 7.93
C HIS A 7 -0.01 -32.03 8.89
N ILE A 8 -0.33 -33.33 8.70
CA ILE A 8 -1.23 -34.06 9.62
C ILE A 8 -0.47 -34.58 10.85
N GLY A 9 0.81 -34.94 10.71
CA GLY A 9 1.65 -35.32 11.84
C GLY A 9 1.83 -34.19 12.87
N GLN A 10 1.90 -32.94 12.41
CA GLN A 10 1.93 -31.75 13.28
C GLN A 10 0.57 -31.45 13.90
N LEU A 11 -0.53 -31.63 13.17
CA LEU A 11 -1.89 -31.47 13.67
C LEU A 11 -2.20 -32.52 14.75
N LEU A 12 -1.80 -33.77 14.53
CA LEU A 12 -1.86 -34.85 15.52
C LEU A 12 -0.90 -34.59 16.70
N GLY A 13 0.31 -34.07 16.46
CA GLY A 13 1.26 -33.68 17.50
C GLY A 13 0.76 -32.55 18.40
N ASN A 14 0.14 -31.52 17.82
CA ASN A 14 -0.46 -30.40 18.57
C ASN A 14 -1.74 -30.82 19.29
N LEU A 15 -2.50 -31.77 18.73
CA LEU A 15 -3.62 -32.43 19.39
C LEU A 15 -3.18 -33.39 20.51
N THR A 16 -1.89 -33.73 20.65
CA THR A 16 -1.37 -34.55 21.77
C THR A 16 -0.84 -33.75 22.96
N GLY A 17 -0.79 -32.40 22.87
CA GLY A 17 -0.53 -31.49 24.01
C GLY A 17 -1.80 -31.08 24.75
N ASP A 18 -1.74 -30.05 25.61
CA ASP A 18 -2.84 -29.56 26.48
C ASP A 18 -4.21 -29.34 25.79
N MET A 19 -4.24 -29.17 24.45
CA MET A 19 -5.47 -29.09 23.66
C MET A 19 -6.24 -30.42 23.53
N SER A 20 -5.58 -31.56 23.71
CA SER A 20 -6.20 -32.90 23.74
C SER A 20 -7.31 -32.97 24.78
N HIS A 21 -7.06 -32.44 25.96
CA HIS A 21 -7.97 -32.55 27.09
C HIS A 21 -9.26 -31.74 26.86
N MET A 22 -9.18 -30.55 26.26
CA MET A 22 -10.35 -29.73 25.90
C MET A 22 -11.14 -30.28 24.71
N MET A 23 -10.47 -30.75 23.65
CA MET A 23 -11.20 -31.26 22.48
C MET A 23 -11.85 -32.61 22.72
N THR A 24 -11.25 -33.47 23.55
CA THR A 24 -11.85 -34.77 23.91
C THR A 24 -13.01 -34.65 24.91
N THR A 25 -13.11 -33.55 25.66
CA THR A 25 -14.31 -33.25 26.47
C THR A 25 -15.49 -32.77 25.61
N ILE A 26 -15.23 -32.22 24.43
CA ILE A 26 -16.26 -31.61 23.56
C ILE A 26 -16.64 -32.53 22.38
N ILE A 27 -15.71 -33.33 21.86
CA ILE A 27 -15.92 -34.23 20.70
C ILE A 27 -15.48 -35.66 21.05
N PRO A 28 -16.38 -36.66 20.93
CA PRO A 28 -16.02 -38.06 21.16
C PRO A 28 -14.86 -38.53 20.28
N LYS A 29 -13.99 -39.39 20.84
CA LYS A 29 -12.76 -39.89 20.18
C LYS A 29 -13.02 -40.51 18.80
N ASP A 30 -14.07 -41.31 18.66
CA ASP A 30 -14.40 -41.96 17.38
C ASP A 30 -14.89 -40.94 16.34
N THR A 31 -15.63 -39.92 16.78
CA THR A 31 -16.05 -38.80 15.93
C THR A 31 -14.85 -37.99 15.46
N LEU A 32 -13.90 -37.69 16.35
CA LEU A 32 -12.67 -36.98 15.98
C LEU A 32 -11.86 -37.77 14.96
N LYS A 33 -11.66 -39.07 15.19
CA LYS A 33 -10.96 -39.96 14.25
C LYS A 33 -11.63 -40.01 12.88
N TRP A 34 -12.96 -40.09 12.86
CA TRP A 34 -13.72 -40.05 11.60
C TRP A 34 -13.58 -38.70 10.87
N ARG A 35 -13.64 -37.57 11.61
CA ARG A 35 -13.45 -36.22 11.02
C ARG A 35 -12.06 -36.03 10.42
N ILE A 36 -11.01 -36.54 11.06
CA ILE A 36 -9.64 -36.47 10.52
C ILE A 36 -9.55 -37.26 9.20
N LYS A 37 -10.10 -38.48 9.15
CA LYS A 37 -10.15 -39.27 7.91
C LYS A 37 -10.94 -38.58 6.79
N LEU A 38 -12.03 -37.92 7.14
CA LEU A 38 -12.82 -37.13 6.19
C LEU A 38 -11.99 -35.96 5.63
N LEU A 39 -11.27 -35.25 6.51
CA LEU A 39 -10.38 -34.14 6.13
C LEU A 39 -9.25 -34.62 5.21
N GLU A 40 -8.64 -35.77 5.51
CA GLU A 40 -7.60 -36.41 4.67
C GLU A 40 -8.12 -36.69 3.26
N SER A 41 -9.30 -37.33 3.16
CA SER A 41 -9.92 -37.64 1.88
C SER A 41 -10.27 -36.38 1.09
N ALA A 42 -10.85 -35.38 1.75
CA ALA A 42 -11.19 -34.09 1.14
C ALA A 42 -9.95 -33.31 0.69
N ALA A 43 -8.88 -33.31 1.49
CA ALA A 43 -7.61 -32.67 1.16
C ALA A 43 -6.94 -33.33 -0.05
N ALA A 44 -6.92 -34.67 -0.12
CA ALA A 44 -6.41 -35.39 -1.28
C ALA A 44 -7.19 -35.05 -2.56
N TYR A 45 -8.53 -35.03 -2.46
CA TYR A 45 -9.41 -34.63 -3.56
C TYR A 45 -9.15 -33.20 -4.03
N ALA A 46 -9.05 -32.24 -3.10
CA ALA A 46 -8.79 -30.83 -3.40
C ALA A 46 -7.40 -30.62 -4.02
N ASN A 47 -6.36 -31.19 -3.40
CA ASN A 47 -4.98 -31.09 -3.88
C ASN A 47 -4.82 -31.61 -5.32
N SER A 48 -5.53 -32.69 -5.68
CA SER A 48 -5.50 -33.23 -7.04
C SER A 48 -6.07 -32.28 -8.10
N ARG A 49 -6.80 -31.23 -7.71
CA ARG A 49 -7.51 -30.30 -8.61
C ARG A 49 -7.09 -28.83 -8.50
N LEU A 50 -6.17 -28.48 -7.61
CA LEU A 50 -5.71 -27.09 -7.45
C LEU A 50 -5.24 -26.49 -8.79
N HIS A 51 -4.60 -27.30 -9.64
CA HIS A 51 -4.14 -26.90 -10.97
C HIS A 51 -5.26 -26.46 -11.93
N ALA A 52 -6.51 -26.89 -11.69
CA ALA A 52 -7.66 -26.56 -12.53
C ALA A 52 -8.27 -25.19 -12.15
N ILE A 53 -7.85 -24.59 -11.04
CA ILE A 53 -8.35 -23.30 -10.57
C ILE A 53 -7.68 -22.18 -11.37
N THR A 54 -8.46 -21.52 -12.23
CA THR A 54 -8.03 -20.36 -13.02
C THR A 54 -8.60 -19.04 -12.50
N ALA A 55 -9.53 -19.09 -11.54
CA ALA A 55 -10.06 -17.91 -10.87
C ALA A 55 -8.98 -17.24 -10.01
N GLN A 56 -9.12 -15.94 -9.77
CA GLN A 56 -8.34 -15.28 -8.74
C GLN A 56 -8.76 -15.77 -7.35
N VAL A 57 -7.77 -16.07 -6.52
CA VAL A 57 -7.96 -16.60 -5.17
C VAL A 57 -7.30 -15.66 -4.17
N LEU A 58 -8.06 -15.28 -3.14
CA LEU A 58 -7.55 -14.60 -1.96
C LEU A 58 -7.53 -15.60 -0.81
N VAL A 59 -6.34 -15.90 -0.29
CA VAL A 59 -6.15 -16.77 0.88
C VAL A 59 -5.92 -15.90 2.10
N LEU A 60 -6.79 -16.05 3.11
CA LEU A 60 -6.61 -15.45 4.42
C LEU A 60 -6.06 -16.50 5.36
N ALA A 61 -4.97 -16.17 6.06
CA ALA A 61 -4.29 -17.12 6.93
C ALA A 61 -3.91 -16.49 8.27
N SER A 62 -4.00 -17.29 9.31
CA SER A 62 -3.59 -16.96 10.66
C SER A 62 -2.10 -17.17 10.86
N GLY A 63 -1.39 -16.21 11.46
CA GLY A 63 0.03 -16.32 11.77
C GLY A 63 0.34 -17.10 13.06
N LYS A 64 -0.48 -16.93 14.09
CA LYS A 64 -0.35 -17.60 15.41
C LYS A 64 -1.31 -18.78 15.57
N ASP A 65 -1.67 -19.43 14.47
CA ASP A 65 -2.49 -20.64 14.52
C ASP A 65 -1.72 -21.80 15.15
N LYS A 66 -2.18 -22.22 16.34
CA LYS A 66 -1.61 -23.36 17.07
C LYS A 66 -2.25 -24.69 16.67
N LEU A 67 -3.40 -24.66 15.99
CA LEU A 67 -4.13 -25.85 15.60
C LEU A 67 -3.67 -26.34 14.22
N LEU A 68 -3.58 -25.43 13.24
CA LEU A 68 -3.16 -25.72 11.87
C LEU A 68 -1.93 -24.90 11.50
N PRO A 69 -1.01 -25.42 10.66
CA PRO A 69 0.09 -24.65 10.09
C PRO A 69 -0.42 -23.70 8.97
N SER A 70 -1.41 -22.86 9.28
CA SER A 70 -2.16 -22.03 8.33
C SER A 70 -1.27 -21.11 7.49
N LYS A 71 -0.23 -20.51 8.09
CA LYS A 71 0.76 -19.71 7.38
C LYS A 71 1.51 -20.53 6.33
N ASN A 72 2.02 -21.70 6.68
CA ASN A 72 2.76 -22.55 5.75
C ASN A 72 1.86 -23.07 4.62
N GLU A 73 0.62 -23.44 4.95
CA GLU A 73 -0.36 -23.89 3.97
C GLU A 73 -0.71 -22.76 2.98
N ALA A 74 -0.85 -21.52 3.43
CA ALA A 74 -1.10 -20.39 2.55
C ALA A 74 0.05 -20.17 1.54
N HIS A 75 1.30 -20.29 1.98
CA HIS A 75 2.47 -20.20 1.10
C HIS A 75 2.56 -21.42 0.15
N ARG A 76 2.17 -22.62 0.59
CA ARG A 76 2.08 -23.78 -0.29
C ARG A 76 1.02 -23.56 -1.38
N LEU A 77 -0.14 -23.04 -1.00
CA LEU A 77 -1.23 -22.73 -1.94
C LEU A 77 -0.84 -21.63 -2.92
N SER A 78 -0.11 -20.59 -2.50
CA SER A 78 0.37 -19.56 -3.42
C SER A 78 1.33 -20.09 -4.47
N GLY A 79 2.16 -21.07 -4.13
CA GLY A 79 3.04 -21.75 -5.08
C GLY A 79 2.31 -22.68 -6.07
N LEU A 80 1.09 -23.11 -5.76
CA LEU A 80 0.32 -24.07 -6.58
C LEU A 80 -0.79 -23.42 -7.40
N LEU A 81 -1.37 -22.33 -6.90
CA LEU A 81 -2.49 -21.62 -7.54
C LEU A 81 -1.96 -20.52 -8.46
N LYS A 82 -2.44 -20.50 -9.71
CA LYS A 82 -1.96 -19.58 -10.75
C LYS A 82 -2.15 -18.09 -10.41
N HIS A 83 -3.25 -17.75 -9.74
CA HIS A 83 -3.63 -16.37 -9.44
C HIS A 83 -4.00 -16.21 -7.96
N CYS A 84 -3.01 -16.40 -7.09
CA CYS A 84 -3.19 -16.39 -5.64
C CYS A 84 -2.62 -15.12 -5.01
N ASN A 85 -3.42 -14.48 -4.16
CA ASN A 85 -2.97 -13.44 -3.25
C ASN A 85 -3.15 -13.96 -1.82
N ILE A 86 -2.10 -13.87 -1.00
CA ILE A 86 -2.12 -14.34 0.38
C ILE A 86 -2.10 -13.15 1.34
N ARG A 87 -2.87 -13.27 2.42
CA ARG A 87 -2.93 -12.28 3.50
C ARG A 87 -2.81 -13.00 4.83
N VAL A 88 -1.64 -12.82 5.45
CA VAL A 88 -1.31 -13.44 6.72
C VAL A 88 -1.56 -12.43 7.83
N PHE A 89 -2.44 -12.76 8.76
CA PHE A 89 -2.70 -12.00 9.96
C PHE A 89 -1.76 -12.51 11.06
N GLU A 90 -0.55 -11.94 11.10
CA GLU A 90 0.59 -12.45 11.87
C GLU A 90 0.28 -12.63 13.37
N GLU A 91 -0.55 -11.76 13.92
CA GLU A 91 -0.87 -11.73 15.35
C GLU A 91 -2.11 -12.54 15.74
N ASN A 92 -2.82 -13.13 14.76
CA ASN A 92 -4.09 -13.79 14.98
C ASN A 92 -3.99 -15.32 15.06
N GLY A 93 -4.86 -15.91 15.87
CA GLY A 93 -5.00 -17.34 16.10
C GLY A 93 -5.89 -18.03 15.07
N HIS A 94 -6.29 -19.27 15.37
CA HIS A 94 -7.01 -20.13 14.42
C HIS A 94 -8.32 -19.53 13.89
N ALA A 95 -9.04 -18.76 14.71
CA ALA A 95 -10.36 -18.27 14.40
C ALA A 95 -10.35 -16.82 13.89
N ILE A 96 -9.50 -16.51 12.90
CA ILE A 96 -9.26 -15.14 12.39
C ILE A 96 -10.52 -14.32 12.15
N LEU A 97 -11.60 -14.91 11.63
CA LEU A 97 -12.83 -14.18 11.30
C LEU A 97 -13.62 -13.72 12.54
N LEU A 98 -13.29 -14.24 13.73
CA LEU A 98 -13.93 -13.89 15.01
C LEU A 98 -13.00 -13.04 15.89
N GLU A 99 -11.74 -12.86 15.49
CA GLU A 99 -10.74 -12.16 16.28
C GLU A 99 -10.71 -10.65 15.96
N SER A 100 -10.34 -9.85 16.95
CA SER A 100 -10.14 -8.41 16.76
C SER A 100 -8.94 -8.14 15.85
N GLY A 101 -8.99 -7.01 15.12
CA GLY A 101 -7.91 -6.57 14.24
C GLY A 101 -7.98 -7.13 12.81
N VAL A 102 -8.91 -8.06 12.54
CA VAL A 102 -9.13 -8.63 11.21
C VAL A 102 -10.24 -7.85 10.49
N ASN A 103 -9.87 -7.06 9.48
CA ASN A 103 -10.84 -6.37 8.62
C ASN A 103 -10.89 -7.00 7.22
N VAL A 104 -11.72 -8.04 7.09
CA VAL A 104 -11.90 -8.79 5.84
C VAL A 104 -12.34 -7.89 4.68
N LEU A 105 -13.18 -6.89 4.95
CA LEU A 105 -13.67 -5.98 3.92
C LEU A 105 -12.53 -5.15 3.34
N SER A 106 -11.67 -4.60 4.19
CA SER A 106 -10.47 -3.86 3.75
C SER A 106 -9.53 -4.75 2.98
N THR A 107 -9.34 -5.99 3.42
CA THR A 107 -8.52 -6.96 2.70
C THR A 107 -9.06 -7.26 1.30
N ILE A 108 -10.38 -7.44 1.16
CA ILE A 108 -11.05 -7.66 -0.14
C ILE A 108 -10.91 -6.44 -1.06
N LYS A 109 -11.08 -5.22 -0.52
CA LYS A 109 -10.92 -3.97 -1.27
C LYS A 109 -9.46 -3.79 -1.74
N ALA A 110 -8.50 -3.91 -0.82
CA ALA A 110 -7.08 -3.67 -1.09
C ALA A 110 -6.48 -4.72 -2.06
N SER A 111 -6.95 -5.97 -1.99
CA SER A 111 -6.60 -7.03 -2.93
C SER A 111 -7.34 -6.94 -4.28
N GLN A 112 -8.22 -5.95 -4.46
CA GLN A 112 -8.99 -5.74 -5.70
C GLN A 112 -9.88 -6.93 -6.08
N MET A 113 -10.30 -7.71 -5.09
CA MET A 113 -11.18 -8.86 -5.25
C MET A 113 -12.64 -8.43 -5.45
N TYR A 114 -13.03 -7.29 -4.86
CA TYR A 114 -14.32 -6.66 -5.14
C TYR A 114 -14.29 -5.99 -6.52
N ARG A 115 -15.19 -6.43 -7.42
CA ARG A 115 -15.35 -5.86 -8.77
C ARG A 115 -16.69 -6.22 -9.38
N HIS A 116 -17.20 -5.36 -10.25
CA HIS A 116 -18.47 -5.55 -10.95
C HIS A 116 -18.33 -6.30 -12.29
N SER A 117 -17.12 -6.66 -12.71
CA SER A 117 -16.86 -7.36 -13.96
C SER A 117 -15.74 -8.39 -13.83
N SER A 118 -15.40 -9.10 -14.90
CA SER A 118 -14.25 -10.03 -14.90
C SER A 118 -12.90 -9.34 -14.74
N LYS A 119 -12.82 -8.02 -14.99
CA LYS A 119 -11.63 -7.19 -14.79
C LYS A 119 -11.93 -6.11 -13.76
N PHE A 120 -10.94 -5.81 -12.93
CA PHE A 120 -11.01 -4.71 -11.97
C PHE A 120 -10.86 -3.37 -12.72
N ASP A 121 -11.79 -2.43 -12.50
CA ASP A 121 -11.69 -1.04 -12.92
C ASP A 121 -11.55 -0.13 -11.69
N ILE A 122 -10.42 0.57 -11.62
CA ILE A 122 -10.03 1.38 -10.46
C ILE A 122 -10.96 2.54 -10.13
N PHE A 123 -11.88 2.91 -11.01
CA PHE A 123 -12.85 3.97 -10.75
C PHE A 123 -14.25 3.43 -10.50
N ARG A 124 -14.67 2.39 -11.21
CA ARG A 124 -16.00 1.78 -11.06
C ARG A 124 -16.08 0.85 -9.85
N ASP A 125 -14.99 0.17 -9.54
CA ASP A 125 -14.93 -0.81 -8.45
C ASP A 125 -14.34 -0.22 -7.16
N PHE A 126 -13.93 1.05 -7.18
CA PHE A 126 -13.45 1.74 -6.00
C PHE A 126 -14.60 1.98 -5.00
N LEU A 127 -14.36 1.57 -3.76
CA LEU A 127 -15.24 1.83 -2.64
C LEU A 127 -14.51 2.80 -1.70
N PRO A 128 -15.10 3.97 -1.38
CA PRO A 128 -14.53 4.89 -0.41
C PRO A 128 -14.22 4.19 0.92
N PRO A 129 -13.16 4.63 1.63
CA PRO A 129 -12.84 4.11 2.95
C PRO A 129 -13.97 4.46 3.93
N SER A 130 -14.30 3.51 4.79
CA SER A 130 -15.20 3.70 5.91
C SER A 130 -14.51 4.46 7.04
N MET A 131 -15.29 5.08 7.93
CA MET A 131 -14.73 5.73 9.12
C MET A 131 -14.03 4.74 10.07
N THR A 132 -14.43 3.47 10.07
CA THR A 132 -13.73 2.42 10.83
C THR A 132 -12.35 2.18 10.25
N GLU A 133 -12.24 1.98 8.93
CA GLU A 133 -10.97 1.83 8.22
C GLU A 133 -10.05 3.02 8.50
N PHE A 134 -10.60 4.24 8.41
CA PHE A 134 -9.88 5.46 8.69
C PHE A 134 -9.31 5.47 10.12
N LYS A 135 -10.16 5.27 11.14
CA LYS A 135 -9.74 5.32 12.56
C LYS A 135 -8.72 4.23 12.95
N THR A 136 -8.67 3.13 12.22
CA THR A 136 -7.72 2.03 12.48
C THR A 136 -6.34 2.24 11.86
N LEU A 137 -6.16 3.29 11.03
CA LEU A 137 -4.86 3.58 10.44
C LEU A 137 -3.82 3.93 11.51
N PRO A 138 -2.60 3.35 11.47
CA PRO A 138 -1.49 3.79 12.31
C PRO A 138 -1.23 5.30 12.21
N MET A 139 -1.44 5.87 11.03
CA MET A 139 -1.29 7.29 10.71
C MET A 139 -2.30 8.18 11.46
N GLU A 140 -3.40 7.59 11.93
CA GLU A 140 -4.39 8.26 12.77
C GLU A 140 -4.02 8.25 14.26
N ALA A 141 -2.92 7.59 14.63
CA ALA A 141 -2.39 7.72 15.97
C ALA A 141 -1.87 9.15 16.20
N TRP A 142 -2.17 9.71 17.37
CA TRP A 142 -1.81 11.10 17.69
C TRP A 142 -0.31 11.34 17.61
N TRP A 143 0.52 10.37 18.03
CA TRP A 143 1.97 10.46 17.99
C TRP A 143 2.50 10.46 16.56
N PHE A 144 1.87 9.73 15.63
CA PHE A 144 2.24 9.78 14.22
C PHE A 144 1.97 11.17 13.63
N ARG A 145 0.80 11.76 13.90
CA ARG A 145 0.49 13.13 13.45
C ARG A 145 1.44 14.18 14.02
N VAL A 146 1.78 14.06 15.30
CA VAL A 146 2.72 14.96 15.96
C VAL A 146 4.13 14.78 15.39
N PHE A 147 4.57 13.53 15.26
CA PHE A 147 5.91 13.22 14.74
C PHE A 147 6.05 13.66 13.30
N MET A 148 5.10 13.31 12.44
CA MET A 148 5.10 13.71 11.03
C MET A 148 4.98 15.23 10.85
N GLY A 149 4.53 15.97 11.87
CA GLY A 149 4.67 17.42 11.99
C GLY A 149 4.15 18.21 10.79
N ALA A 150 3.32 17.60 9.95
CA ALA A 150 3.13 18.05 8.60
C ALA A 150 2.21 19.28 8.59
N ALA A 151 2.82 20.46 8.44
CA ALA A 151 2.10 21.67 8.11
C ALA A 151 1.86 21.68 6.60
N MET A 152 0.59 21.74 6.20
CA MET A 152 0.19 21.94 4.81
C MET A 152 -0.36 23.35 4.63
N PHE A 153 -0.04 23.94 3.48
CA PHE A 153 -0.45 25.30 3.13
C PHE A 153 -1.08 25.30 1.75
N SER A 154 -2.37 25.61 1.67
CA SER A 154 -3.11 25.77 0.41
C SER A 154 -3.22 27.24 0.03
N THR A 155 -3.44 27.48 -1.25
CA THR A 155 -3.57 28.84 -1.81
C THR A 155 -5.03 29.14 -2.12
N MET A 156 -5.54 30.25 -1.59
CA MET A 156 -6.88 30.78 -1.85
C MET A 156 -6.99 31.38 -3.26
N GLU A 157 -8.21 31.67 -3.71
CA GLU A 157 -8.48 32.28 -5.02
C GLU A 157 -7.81 33.66 -5.21
N ASP A 158 -7.68 34.44 -4.13
CA ASP A 158 -6.99 35.74 -4.12
C ASP A 158 -5.44 35.63 -4.03
N GLY A 159 -4.91 34.40 -4.06
CA GLY A 159 -3.49 34.12 -3.93
C GLY A 159 -2.97 34.07 -2.50
N LYS A 160 -3.82 34.30 -1.49
CA LYS A 160 -3.41 34.20 -0.08
C LYS A 160 -3.09 32.75 0.29
N ILE A 161 -1.93 32.56 0.92
CA ILE A 161 -1.53 31.27 1.47
C ILE A 161 -2.18 31.09 2.85
N VAL A 162 -2.86 29.97 3.05
CA VAL A 162 -3.53 29.61 4.30
C VAL A 162 -3.09 28.21 4.75
N ARG A 163 -3.03 28.00 6.06
CA ARG A 163 -2.75 26.68 6.63
C ARG A 163 -3.97 25.77 6.46
N GLY A 164 -3.74 24.50 6.14
CA GLY A 164 -4.79 23.49 5.96
C GLY A 164 -5.43 23.53 4.57
N LEU A 165 -6.67 23.06 4.48
CA LEU A 165 -7.38 22.83 3.21
C LEU A 165 -8.33 23.97 2.80
N ALA A 166 -8.31 25.11 3.52
CA ALA A 166 -9.25 26.21 3.28
C ALA A 166 -9.13 26.84 1.88
N GLY A 167 -7.95 26.82 1.27
CA GLY A 167 -7.73 27.28 -0.12
C GLY A 167 -8.22 26.30 -1.19
N ILE A 168 -8.63 25.09 -0.81
CA ILE A 168 -9.09 24.08 -1.76
C ILE A 168 -10.61 24.22 -1.96
N PRO A 169 -11.12 24.35 -3.20
CA PRO A 169 -12.55 24.39 -3.47
C PRO A 169 -13.32 23.16 -2.96
N ASP A 170 -14.58 23.33 -2.59
CA ASP A 170 -15.47 22.24 -2.15
C ASP A 170 -16.08 21.44 -3.32
N GLU A 171 -15.90 21.91 -4.55
CA GLU A 171 -16.33 21.22 -5.76
C GLU A 171 -15.17 21.12 -6.77
N GLY A 172 -15.11 19.98 -7.47
CA GLY A 172 -14.10 19.72 -8.50
C GLY A 172 -14.55 20.01 -9.94
N PRO A 173 -13.64 19.78 -10.91
CA PRO A 173 -12.35 19.12 -10.75
C PRO A 173 -11.28 20.02 -10.12
N VAL A 174 -10.51 19.46 -9.17
CA VAL A 174 -9.36 20.15 -8.56
C VAL A 174 -8.10 19.31 -8.76
N LEU A 175 -7.04 19.96 -9.25
CA LEU A 175 -5.71 19.38 -9.34
C LEU A 175 -4.79 20.05 -8.33
N ILE A 176 -4.47 19.34 -7.26
CA ILE A 176 -3.54 19.77 -6.23
C ILE A 176 -2.13 19.48 -6.71
N VAL A 177 -1.28 20.50 -6.71
CA VAL A 177 0.12 20.40 -7.15
C VAL A 177 1.02 20.95 -6.06
N GLY A 178 1.97 20.14 -5.58
CA GLY A 178 2.80 20.50 -4.44
C GLY A 178 4.18 19.88 -4.47
N ASN A 179 4.98 20.16 -3.44
CA ASN A 179 6.25 19.47 -3.21
C ASN A 179 6.00 18.08 -2.64
N HIS A 180 6.84 17.12 -3.00
CA HIS A 180 6.83 15.78 -2.41
C HIS A 180 7.92 15.69 -1.34
N MET A 181 7.56 15.28 -0.13
CA MET A 181 8.54 15.00 0.92
C MET A 181 9.26 13.66 0.68
N LEU A 182 10.35 13.42 1.40
CA LEU A 182 11.09 12.15 1.35
C LEU A 182 10.10 10.99 1.57
N TRP A 183 10.21 9.83 0.91
CA TRP A 183 9.30 8.67 1.10
C TRP A 183 7.79 8.87 0.87
N GLY A 184 7.29 10.10 0.78
CA GLY A 184 5.92 10.43 0.43
C GLY A 184 4.92 10.26 1.54
N PHE A 185 5.29 10.50 2.81
CA PHE A 185 4.32 10.44 3.89
C PHE A 185 3.30 11.59 3.86
N ASP A 186 3.65 12.71 3.21
CA ASP A 186 2.76 13.82 2.89
C ASP A 186 1.40 13.37 2.34
N TYR A 187 1.39 12.36 1.47
CA TYR A 187 0.20 11.77 0.88
C TYR A 187 -0.79 11.26 1.95
N PHE A 188 -0.30 10.48 2.92
CA PHE A 188 -1.17 9.89 3.95
C PHE A 188 -1.75 10.95 4.87
N VAL A 189 -0.96 11.98 5.21
CA VAL A 189 -1.45 13.10 6.02
C VAL A 189 -2.53 13.87 5.25
N LEU A 190 -2.28 14.20 3.98
CA LEU A 190 -3.23 14.97 3.18
C LEU A 190 -4.55 14.24 2.98
N VAL A 191 -4.50 12.97 2.61
CA VAL A 191 -5.68 12.10 2.48
C VAL A 191 -6.50 12.07 3.76
N SER A 192 -5.82 12.02 4.91
CA SER A 192 -6.48 11.99 6.22
C SER A 192 -7.23 13.28 6.50
N GLU A 193 -6.63 14.43 6.20
CA GLU A 193 -7.28 15.74 6.34
C GLU A 193 -8.43 15.91 5.34
N PHE A 194 -8.32 15.38 4.12
CA PHE A 194 -9.41 15.36 3.14
C PHE A 194 -10.64 14.57 3.63
N ILE A 195 -10.42 13.41 4.25
CA ILE A 195 -11.52 12.62 4.82
C ILE A 195 -12.16 13.36 6.01
N ARG A 196 -11.37 14.04 6.84
CA ARG A 196 -11.84 14.75 8.04
C ARG A 196 -12.60 16.04 7.71
N GLU A 197 -11.98 16.93 6.94
CA GLU A 197 -12.50 18.28 6.71
C GLU A 197 -13.41 18.31 5.49
N LYS A 198 -12.98 17.74 4.36
CA LYS A 198 -13.69 17.80 3.07
C LYS A 198 -14.68 16.65 2.88
N LYS A 199 -14.63 15.61 3.73
CA LYS A 199 -15.45 14.38 3.63
C LYS A 199 -15.45 13.76 2.23
N SER A 200 -14.32 13.91 1.55
CA SER A 200 -14.13 13.55 0.15
C SER A 200 -12.85 12.74 -0.02
N VAL A 201 -12.78 11.94 -1.08
CA VAL A 201 -11.59 11.16 -1.39
C VAL A 201 -10.66 11.98 -2.27
N LEU A 202 -9.41 12.11 -1.81
CA LEU A 202 -8.33 12.61 -2.63
C LEU A 202 -7.66 11.45 -3.37
N HIS A 203 -7.44 11.61 -4.68
CA HIS A 203 -6.76 10.60 -5.48
C HIS A 203 -5.30 10.97 -5.76
N GLY A 204 -4.38 10.28 -5.09
CA GLY A 204 -2.94 10.40 -5.34
C GLY A 204 -2.50 9.61 -6.57
N LEU A 205 -1.74 10.25 -7.45
CA LEU A 205 -1.13 9.62 -8.62
C LEU A 205 0.26 9.09 -8.25
N ALA A 206 0.38 7.78 -8.09
CA ALA A 206 1.62 7.12 -7.65
C ALA A 206 2.25 6.26 -8.76
N HIS A 207 3.56 6.00 -8.66
CA HIS A 207 4.27 5.17 -9.63
C HIS A 207 3.64 3.76 -9.75
N PRO A 208 3.34 3.22 -10.95
CA PRO A 208 2.63 1.95 -11.09
C PRO A 208 3.30 0.76 -10.40
N GLU A 209 4.62 0.77 -10.31
CA GLU A 209 5.38 -0.30 -9.63
C GLU A 209 5.06 -0.42 -8.15
N ILE A 210 4.70 0.67 -7.48
CA ILE A 210 4.29 0.63 -6.06
C ILE A 210 3.12 -0.35 -5.87
N PHE A 211 2.22 -0.44 -6.86
CA PHE A 211 1.06 -1.33 -6.81
C PHE A 211 1.37 -2.78 -7.21
N GLN A 212 2.57 -3.03 -7.75
CA GLN A 212 3.06 -4.33 -8.19
C GLN A 212 4.02 -4.98 -7.18
N LEU A 213 4.47 -4.22 -6.17
CA LEU A 213 5.25 -4.77 -5.07
C LEU A 213 4.42 -5.84 -4.34
N GLY A 214 4.94 -7.07 -4.35
CA GLY A 214 4.35 -8.18 -3.62
C GLY A 214 4.52 -8.04 -2.10
N VAL A 215 3.78 -8.85 -1.34
CA VAL A 215 3.84 -8.94 0.13
C VAL A 215 5.29 -9.18 0.61
N GLU A 216 6.06 -9.89 -0.20
CA GLU A 216 7.48 -10.19 0.04
C GLU A 216 8.35 -8.93 0.14
N TYR A 217 7.95 -7.78 -0.42
CA TYR A 217 8.70 -6.52 -0.34
C TYR A 217 8.12 -5.52 0.67
N GLU A 218 7.10 -5.91 1.45
CA GLU A 218 6.47 -5.04 2.47
C GLU A 218 7.48 -4.57 3.55
N HIS A 219 8.55 -5.33 3.76
CA HIS A 219 9.62 -4.98 4.69
C HIS A 219 10.57 -3.89 4.18
N ILE A 220 10.61 -3.64 2.86
CA ILE A 220 11.53 -2.66 2.23
C ILE A 220 10.86 -1.30 2.06
N LEU A 221 9.57 -1.28 1.70
CA LEU A 221 8.82 -0.04 1.43
C LEU A 221 7.76 0.31 2.47
N MET A 222 7.73 -0.41 3.61
CA MET A 222 6.76 -0.24 4.69
C MET A 222 5.33 -0.63 4.21
N PRO A 223 4.43 -1.13 5.08
CA PRO A 223 3.16 -1.74 4.68
C PRO A 223 2.12 -0.70 4.23
N CYS A 224 2.39 0.01 3.14
CA CYS A 224 1.68 1.22 2.74
C CYS A 224 0.88 1.04 1.44
N VAL A 225 1.14 0.01 0.63
CA VAL A 225 0.49 -0.16 -0.69
C VAL A 225 -1.02 -0.42 -0.55
N ASP A 226 -1.41 -1.30 0.37
CA ASP A 226 -2.82 -1.59 0.62
C ASP A 226 -3.55 -0.36 1.17
N ILE A 227 -2.89 0.39 2.05
CA ILE A 227 -3.41 1.67 2.55
C ILE A 227 -3.57 2.66 1.39
N MET A 228 -2.57 2.81 0.52
CA MET A 228 -2.69 3.68 -0.66
C MET A 228 -3.89 3.29 -1.51
N LYS A 229 -4.06 2.00 -1.84
CA LYS A 229 -5.19 1.49 -2.62
C LYS A 229 -6.54 1.78 -1.96
N LEU A 230 -6.64 1.53 -0.64
CA LEU A 230 -7.86 1.76 0.14
C LEU A 230 -8.25 3.25 0.20
N PHE A 231 -7.25 4.12 0.21
CA PHE A 231 -7.43 5.54 0.47
C PHE A 231 -7.23 6.42 -0.78
N GLY A 232 -7.50 5.88 -1.97
CA GLY A 232 -7.63 6.67 -3.20
C GLY A 232 -6.39 6.75 -4.08
N GLY A 233 -5.31 6.06 -3.71
CA GLY A 233 -4.07 5.99 -4.48
C GLY A 233 -4.27 5.18 -5.77
N ILE A 234 -3.89 5.76 -6.90
CA ILE A 234 -4.03 5.16 -8.22
C ILE A 234 -2.72 5.25 -9.02
N PRO A 235 -2.45 4.31 -9.94
CA PRO A 235 -1.26 4.38 -10.76
C PRO A 235 -1.33 5.60 -11.69
N VAL A 236 -0.25 6.36 -11.76
CA VAL A 236 -0.15 7.54 -12.62
C VAL A 236 -0.20 7.13 -14.08
N SER A 237 -1.08 7.79 -14.85
CA SER A 237 -1.12 7.74 -16.31
C SER A 237 -1.97 8.89 -16.84
N GLY A 238 -1.75 9.32 -18.07
CA GLY A 238 -2.60 10.33 -18.72
C GLY A 238 -4.07 9.91 -18.77
N ARG A 239 -4.35 8.61 -18.94
CA ARG A 239 -5.71 8.04 -18.94
C ARG A 239 -6.38 8.15 -17.57
N ASN A 240 -5.66 7.88 -16.49
CA ASN A 240 -6.21 7.94 -15.13
C ASN A 240 -6.42 9.39 -14.69
N LEU A 241 -5.48 10.29 -14.99
CA LEU A 241 -5.67 11.73 -14.75
C LEU A 241 -6.87 12.27 -15.53
N PHE A 242 -7.01 11.90 -16.82
CA PHE A 242 -8.18 12.26 -17.62
C PHE A 242 -9.48 11.83 -16.93
N LYS A 243 -9.59 10.55 -16.53
CA LYS A 243 -10.79 10.01 -15.89
C LYS A 243 -11.11 10.70 -14.55
N LEU A 244 -10.10 11.06 -13.77
CA LEU A 244 -10.28 11.80 -12.51
C LEU A 244 -10.90 13.19 -12.77
N LEU A 245 -10.32 13.94 -13.70
CA LEU A 245 -10.78 15.30 -14.00
C LEU A 245 -12.15 15.30 -14.67
N GLU A 246 -12.41 14.35 -15.58
CA GLU A 246 -13.74 14.12 -16.18
C GLU A 246 -14.82 13.87 -15.12
N ARG A 247 -14.47 13.14 -14.04
CA ARG A 247 -15.37 12.83 -12.92
C ARG A 247 -15.46 13.93 -11.87
N LYS A 248 -14.87 15.11 -12.13
CA LYS A 248 -14.81 16.23 -11.18
C LYS A 248 -14.16 15.87 -9.84
N SER A 249 -13.22 14.92 -9.83
CA SER A 249 -12.56 14.46 -8.61
C SER A 249 -11.44 15.41 -8.13
N TYR A 250 -11.02 15.22 -6.89
CA TYR A 250 -9.76 15.78 -6.36
C TYR A 250 -8.60 14.88 -6.75
N ALA A 251 -7.61 15.43 -7.45
CA ALA A 251 -6.39 14.74 -7.85
C ALA A 251 -5.17 15.39 -7.20
N LEU A 252 -4.22 14.59 -6.72
CA LEU A 252 -2.93 15.04 -6.22
C LEU A 252 -1.82 14.62 -7.20
N LEU A 253 -1.00 15.59 -7.59
CA LEU A 253 0.11 15.41 -8.50
C LEU A 253 1.36 16.09 -7.94
N TYR A 254 2.43 15.31 -7.78
CA TYR A 254 3.77 15.83 -7.53
C TYR A 254 4.52 15.94 -8.87
N PRO A 255 4.99 17.14 -9.27
CA PRO A 255 5.55 17.36 -10.59
C PRO A 255 6.86 16.59 -10.81
N GLY A 256 7.70 16.43 -9.79
CA GLY A 256 8.91 15.63 -9.85
C GLY A 256 8.66 14.14 -9.63
N GLY A 257 7.56 13.78 -8.97
CA GLY A 257 7.15 12.39 -8.75
C GLY A 257 8.23 11.60 -8.02
N ALA A 258 8.66 10.46 -8.57
CA ALA A 258 9.69 9.62 -7.97
C ALA A 258 11.04 10.35 -7.72
N ARG A 259 11.34 11.42 -8.46
CA ARG A 259 12.58 12.19 -8.24
C ARG A 259 12.52 13.05 -6.97
N GLU A 260 11.32 13.48 -6.58
CA GLU A 260 11.08 14.25 -5.35
C GLU A 260 10.94 13.32 -4.13
N VAL A 261 10.22 12.20 -4.28
CA VAL A 261 10.05 11.23 -3.17
C VAL A 261 11.37 10.60 -2.71
N PHE A 262 12.33 10.51 -3.64
CA PHE A 262 13.68 10.02 -3.39
C PHE A 262 14.71 11.14 -3.60
N HIS A 263 14.40 12.35 -3.15
CA HIS A 263 15.33 13.46 -3.26
C HIS A 263 16.61 13.23 -2.45
N ARG A 264 17.67 13.97 -2.81
CA ARG A 264 19.03 13.79 -2.30
C ARG A 264 19.39 14.85 -1.26
N LYS A 265 20.57 14.76 -0.67
CA LYS A 265 21.05 15.73 0.32
C LYS A 265 20.99 17.15 -0.25
N GLY A 266 20.40 18.07 0.52
CA GLY A 266 20.21 19.47 0.12
C GLY A 266 19.10 19.71 -0.91
N GLU A 267 18.23 18.73 -1.15
CA GLU A 267 17.10 18.84 -2.06
C GLU A 267 15.72 18.83 -1.39
N ALA A 268 15.68 18.85 -0.05
CA ALA A 268 14.45 19.00 0.72
C ALA A 268 13.62 20.19 0.20
N TYR A 269 12.30 19.98 0.10
CA TYR A 269 11.33 20.97 -0.40
C TYR A 269 11.53 21.48 -1.85
N LYS A 270 12.46 20.91 -2.62
CA LYS A 270 12.65 21.33 -4.02
C LYS A 270 11.58 20.72 -4.94
N LEU A 271 11.06 21.57 -5.82
CA LEU A 271 10.17 21.16 -6.90
C LEU A 271 10.96 20.87 -8.18
N PHE A 272 10.75 19.70 -8.76
CA PHE A 272 11.38 19.28 -10.00
C PHE A 272 10.36 19.28 -11.14
N TRP A 273 10.26 20.42 -11.82
CA TRP A 273 9.31 20.59 -12.90
C TRP A 273 9.74 19.85 -14.18
N PRO A 274 8.82 19.16 -14.87
CA PRO A 274 9.08 18.68 -16.21
C PRO A 274 9.21 19.83 -17.20
N GLU A 275 10.06 19.68 -18.21
CA GLU A 275 10.17 20.63 -19.32
C GLU A 275 8.83 20.84 -20.02
N LYS A 276 8.04 19.77 -20.16
CA LYS A 276 6.67 19.80 -20.69
C LYS A 276 5.67 19.53 -19.57
N GLN A 277 4.88 20.55 -19.26
CA GLN A 277 3.86 20.51 -18.20
C GLN A 277 2.51 20.04 -18.75
N GLU A 278 2.46 18.83 -19.32
CA GLU A 278 1.26 18.28 -19.98
C GLU A 278 0.03 18.21 -19.07
N PHE A 279 0.24 18.13 -17.75
CA PHE A 279 -0.85 18.16 -16.78
C PHE A 279 -1.62 19.49 -16.81
N VAL A 280 -0.98 20.62 -17.16
CA VAL A 280 -1.63 21.93 -17.32
C VAL A 280 -2.60 21.89 -18.50
N ARG A 281 -2.19 21.27 -19.62
CA ARG A 281 -3.05 21.10 -20.79
C ARG A 281 -4.28 20.24 -20.45
N MET A 282 -4.08 19.21 -19.62
CA MET A 282 -5.18 18.38 -19.13
C MET A 282 -6.11 19.15 -18.19
N ALA A 283 -5.56 19.95 -17.27
CA ALA A 283 -6.34 20.78 -16.36
C ALA A 283 -7.21 21.79 -17.14
N VAL A 284 -6.62 22.50 -18.11
CA VAL A 284 -7.32 23.45 -18.99
C VAL A 284 -8.45 22.75 -19.75
N LYS A 285 -8.22 21.54 -20.28
CA LYS A 285 -9.22 20.77 -21.04
C LYS A 285 -10.51 20.52 -20.24
N PHE A 286 -10.39 20.33 -18.93
CA PHE A 286 -11.52 20.03 -18.05
C PHE A 286 -11.97 21.21 -17.18
N GLY A 287 -11.34 22.37 -17.33
CA GLY A 287 -11.58 23.52 -16.45
C GLY A 287 -11.24 23.23 -14.98
N ALA A 288 -10.20 22.42 -14.73
CA ALA A 288 -9.81 22.05 -13.38
C ALA A 288 -9.07 23.20 -12.68
N THR A 289 -9.44 23.48 -11.44
CA THR A 289 -8.73 24.45 -10.60
C THR A 289 -7.41 23.83 -10.14
N ILE A 290 -6.29 24.43 -10.54
CA ILE A 290 -4.98 24.03 -10.04
C ILE A 290 -4.75 24.73 -8.70
N ILE A 291 -4.57 23.97 -7.63
CA ILE A 291 -4.27 24.50 -6.30
C ILE A 291 -2.82 24.16 -5.94
N PRO A 292 -1.94 25.17 -5.84
CA PRO A 292 -0.62 24.99 -5.22
C PRO A 292 -0.77 24.58 -3.76
N LEU A 293 0.00 23.58 -3.34
CA LEU A 293 0.04 23.10 -1.96
C LEU A 293 1.50 22.95 -1.51
N GLY A 294 1.84 23.53 -0.36
CA GLY A 294 3.15 23.35 0.27
C GLY A 294 3.06 22.42 1.47
N PHE A 295 3.96 21.44 1.56
CA PHE A 295 4.15 20.58 2.73
C PHE A 295 5.47 20.87 3.42
N VAL A 296 5.42 20.89 4.75
CA VAL A 296 6.57 21.06 5.66
C VAL A 296 6.43 20.03 6.76
N GLY A 297 7.48 19.26 7.11
CA GLY A 297 7.42 18.32 8.24
C GLY A 297 8.41 17.17 8.17
N GLU A 298 8.16 16.19 7.28
CA GLU A 298 8.97 14.95 7.20
C GLU A 298 10.46 15.22 7.00
N ASP A 299 10.79 16.13 6.09
CA ASP A 299 12.17 16.51 5.80
C ASP A 299 12.82 17.28 6.97
N ASP A 300 12.04 17.78 7.95
CA ASP A 300 12.53 18.49 9.14
C ASP A 300 12.79 17.57 10.33
N ILE A 301 12.27 16.34 10.32
CA ILE A 301 12.48 15.34 11.38
C ILE A 301 13.38 14.18 10.94
N LEU A 302 13.74 14.12 9.66
CA LEU A 302 14.67 13.14 9.11
C LEU A 302 15.96 13.84 8.63
N GLU A 303 17.09 13.29 9.02
CA GLU A 303 18.40 13.62 8.46
C GLU A 303 18.81 12.55 7.47
N LEU A 304 19.06 12.93 6.23
CA LEU A 304 19.50 12.02 5.18
C LEU A 304 21.01 11.78 5.29
N ILE A 305 21.39 10.58 5.75
CA ILE A 305 22.79 10.19 5.99
C ILE A 305 23.43 9.55 4.76
N ILE A 306 22.69 8.71 4.04
CA ILE A 306 23.16 8.08 2.80
C ILE A 306 22.07 8.27 1.74
N ASP A 307 22.39 9.01 0.69
CA ASP A 307 21.53 9.20 -0.48
C ASP A 307 22.00 8.37 -1.68
N TYR A 308 21.30 8.48 -2.81
CA TYR A 308 21.66 7.84 -4.07
C TYR A 308 23.14 8.00 -4.48
N ASN A 309 23.69 9.21 -4.35
CA ASN A 309 25.05 9.50 -4.79
C ASN A 309 26.08 8.81 -3.88
N ASP A 310 25.80 8.75 -2.57
CA ASP A 310 26.64 8.05 -1.61
C ASP A 310 26.62 6.53 -1.84
N MET A 311 25.43 5.97 -2.07
CA MET A 311 25.29 4.54 -2.36
C MET A 311 26.03 4.14 -3.64
N LYS A 312 25.98 4.96 -4.69
CA LYS A 312 26.75 4.74 -5.93
C LYS A 312 28.26 4.71 -5.72
N ARG A 313 28.78 5.25 -4.61
CA ARG A 313 30.21 5.22 -4.27
C ARG A 313 30.61 4.00 -3.44
N ILE A 314 29.64 3.27 -2.89
CA ILE A 314 29.88 2.10 -2.04
C ILE A 314 29.59 0.84 -2.88
N PRO A 315 30.60 0.03 -3.25
CA PRO A 315 30.42 -1.05 -4.25
C PRO A 315 29.27 -2.01 -3.96
N PHE A 316 29.09 -2.41 -2.70
CA PHE A 316 27.99 -3.29 -2.29
C PHE A 316 26.61 -2.63 -2.46
N LEU A 317 26.48 -1.35 -2.11
CA LEU A 317 25.21 -0.63 -2.24
C LEU A 317 24.91 -0.26 -3.70
N ASP A 318 25.94 0.05 -4.50
CA ASP A 318 25.79 0.25 -5.94
C ASP A 318 25.28 -1.03 -6.62
N GLN A 319 25.87 -2.19 -6.30
CA GLN A 319 25.39 -3.47 -6.81
C GLN A 319 23.93 -3.73 -6.42
N LEU A 320 23.59 -3.62 -5.12
CA LEU A 320 22.24 -3.81 -4.63
C LEU A 320 21.23 -2.89 -5.31
N MET A 321 21.61 -1.62 -5.56
CA MET A 321 20.75 -0.69 -6.27
C MET A 321 20.58 -1.02 -7.74
N ASN A 322 21.64 -1.45 -8.43
CA ASN A 322 21.55 -1.82 -9.83
C ASN A 322 20.63 -3.05 -9.98
N GLU A 323 20.78 -4.05 -9.11
CA GLU A 323 19.86 -5.20 -9.03
C GLU A 323 18.43 -4.76 -8.70
N PHE A 324 18.27 -3.84 -7.73
CA PHE A 324 16.94 -3.34 -7.36
C PHE A 324 16.25 -2.59 -8.50
N ASN A 325 16.98 -1.90 -9.37
CA ASN A 325 16.44 -1.13 -10.49
C ASN A 325 16.38 -1.91 -11.81
N GLU A 326 16.93 -3.12 -11.87
CA GLU A 326 16.95 -3.91 -13.09
C GLU A 326 15.53 -4.29 -13.54
N GLY A 327 15.21 -4.07 -14.81
CA GLY A 327 13.90 -4.39 -15.39
C GLY A 327 12.74 -3.49 -14.93
N ARG A 328 13.01 -2.44 -14.14
CA ARG A 328 12.00 -1.45 -13.73
C ARG A 328 11.60 -0.52 -14.86
N ILE A 329 10.34 -0.10 -14.84
CA ILE A 329 9.71 0.84 -15.73
C ILE A 329 10.15 2.25 -15.36
N ASN A 330 10.78 2.95 -16.31
CA ASN A 330 10.96 4.40 -16.23
C ASN A 330 9.82 5.10 -16.98
N LEU A 331 8.90 5.72 -16.25
CA LEU A 331 7.77 6.44 -16.86
C LEU A 331 8.18 7.67 -17.69
N ARG A 332 9.42 8.13 -17.50
CA ARG A 332 10.01 9.30 -18.18
C ARG A 332 11.15 8.89 -19.11
N GLU A 333 11.16 7.63 -19.54
CA GLU A 333 12.11 7.14 -20.55
C GLU A 333 12.02 8.00 -21.82
N GLY A 334 13.18 8.38 -22.36
CA GLY A 334 13.28 9.26 -23.52
C GLY A 334 13.05 10.76 -23.24
N MET A 335 12.79 11.15 -21.98
CA MET A 335 12.79 12.56 -21.57
C MET A 335 14.20 13.02 -21.17
N SER A 336 14.45 14.32 -21.24
CA SER A 336 15.66 14.98 -20.75
C SER A 336 15.49 15.54 -19.32
N GLY A 337 16.62 15.91 -18.72
CA GLY A 337 16.67 16.61 -17.43
C GLY A 337 16.68 15.70 -16.19
N GLU A 338 16.72 16.33 -15.02
CA GLU A 338 16.86 15.64 -13.72
C GLU A 338 15.67 14.72 -13.40
N ILE A 339 14.49 15.05 -13.93
CA ILE A 339 13.28 14.26 -13.73
C ILE A 339 13.25 12.93 -14.49
N ALA A 340 14.06 12.78 -15.55
CA ALA A 340 14.16 11.52 -16.31
C ALA A 340 14.98 10.48 -15.55
N LYS A 341 15.80 10.92 -14.58
CA LYS A 341 16.58 10.08 -13.68
C LYS A 341 15.69 9.65 -12.52
N GLN A 342 14.99 8.53 -12.68
CA GLN A 342 14.09 7.99 -11.64
C GLN A 342 14.59 6.67 -11.01
N PRO A 343 15.87 6.54 -10.61
CA PRO A 343 16.29 5.33 -9.93
C PRO A 343 15.64 5.26 -8.54
N PHE A 344 14.97 4.14 -8.28
CA PHE A 344 14.51 3.79 -6.95
C PHE A 344 15.72 3.50 -6.06
N HIS A 345 15.72 4.01 -4.85
CA HIS A 345 16.75 3.68 -3.86
C HIS A 345 16.16 3.81 -2.46
N THR A 346 16.84 3.21 -1.49
CA THR A 346 16.37 3.17 -0.10
C THR A 346 17.29 4.03 0.76
N PRO A 347 17.07 5.37 0.82
CA PRO A 347 17.93 6.27 1.57
C PRO A 347 18.06 5.85 3.03
N VAL A 348 19.25 6.04 3.61
CA VAL A 348 19.47 5.84 5.05
C VAL A 348 19.27 7.16 5.74
N VAL A 349 18.32 7.19 6.67
CA VAL A 349 17.95 8.38 7.43
C VAL A 349 18.13 8.14 8.93
N LEU A 350 18.38 9.22 9.67
CA LEU A 350 18.32 9.24 11.13
C LEU A 350 17.25 10.22 11.59
N PRO A 351 16.54 9.95 12.69
CA PRO A 351 15.69 10.95 13.31
C PRO A 351 16.52 12.17 13.74
N LYS A 352 16.04 13.37 13.44
CA LYS A 352 16.57 14.64 13.95
C LYS A 352 15.46 15.41 14.66
N LEU A 353 15.85 16.27 15.59
CA LEU A 353 14.90 17.22 16.18
C LEU A 353 14.70 18.37 15.18
N PRO A 354 13.44 18.78 14.93
CA PRO A 354 13.19 19.90 14.05
C PRO A 354 13.74 21.19 14.67
N ASP A 355 14.38 22.03 13.86
CA ASP A 355 14.95 23.32 14.30
C ASP A 355 13.87 24.30 14.80
N LYS A 356 12.60 24.05 14.48
CA LYS A 356 11.43 24.82 14.91
C LYS A 356 10.29 23.84 15.22
N MET A 357 9.87 23.76 16.49
CA MET A 357 8.63 23.09 16.91
C MET A 357 7.43 24.03 16.83
#